data_AF-A0A3S0S0G8-F1
#
_entry.id   AF-A0A3S0S0G8-F1
#
_cell.length_a   1.000
_cell.length_b   1.000
_cell.length_c   1.000
_cell.angle_alpha   90.00
_cell.angle_beta   90.00
_cell.angle_gamma   90.00
#
_symmetry.space_group_name_H-M   'P 1'
#
loop_
_entity.id
_entity.type
_entity.pdbx_description
1 polymer ?
#
loop_
_entity_poly.entity_id
_entity_poly.type
_entity_poly.pdbx_seq_one_letter_code
_entity_poly.pdbx_strand_id
1 'polypeptide(L)'
;MTGNDGFGPHQTGAGPQPGSWPPPAGAQTPWPQPPGGSWGPGAPQWAPPPARRRGRRGLLIAGAAAVVIVAVVIAIVVVTRQSATVSSIRTSEVKTAVPSSLPSNATPARPFYMLADPADALPTADEVKTATLMELTPNGTPRTTSGPDHPTNPPACSLAASSTTQTMWGGASQLAGQQFTDPHGSSTMAWAGLAFWSTNEAAQASLDRLAAAVAGCGAFTLLGVAPNPDTKWTTSDIRRGDQRIGFTTTLAAEDNGGTPWKCVQDYHVEDNVSVTARMCSPNPSGAAAALSDVVMGKATKH
;
A
#
# COMPACT_ATOMS: atom_id res chain seq x y z
N MET A 1 -10.46 13.26 -61.17
CA MET A 1 -11.26 14.23 -61.96
C MET A 1 -12.50 13.47 -62.42
N THR A 2 -13.63 13.74 -61.75
CA THR A 2 -14.86 14.36 -62.33
C THR A 2 -15.60 13.39 -63.25
N GLY A 3 -16.87 13.04 -63.08
CA GLY A 3 -17.97 13.63 -62.31
C GLY A 3 -19.26 13.43 -63.12
N ASN A 4 -20.36 13.21 -62.40
CA ASN A 4 -21.77 13.42 -62.77
C ASN A 4 -22.37 12.76 -64.02
N ASP A 5 -23.54 12.13 -63.86
CA ASP A 5 -24.83 12.77 -64.16
C ASP A 5 -25.99 11.93 -63.63
N GLY A 6 -26.82 12.55 -62.80
CA GLY A 6 -28.10 12.01 -62.37
C GLY A 6 -29.24 12.71 -63.11
N PHE A 7 -30.34 12.02 -63.36
CA PHE A 7 -31.69 12.59 -63.51
C PHE A 7 -32.72 11.48 -63.25
N GLY A 8 -33.65 11.75 -62.33
CA GLY A 8 -34.93 11.02 -62.18
C GLY A 8 -35.90 11.37 -63.32
N PRO A 9 -37.21 11.00 -63.27
CA PRO A 9 -38.06 10.92 -62.06
C PRO A 9 -38.91 9.64 -61.97
N HIS A 10 -39.53 9.37 -60.81
CA HIS A 10 -40.95 9.05 -60.66
C HIS A 10 -41.29 8.94 -59.16
N GLN A 11 -42.20 9.81 -58.71
CA GLN A 11 -42.93 9.69 -57.44
C GLN A 11 -44.07 8.68 -57.62
N THR A 12 -44.35 7.87 -56.60
CA THR A 12 -45.66 7.79 -55.91
C THR A 12 -45.59 6.79 -54.76
N GLY A 13 -45.94 7.21 -53.54
CA GLY A 13 -46.29 6.31 -52.43
C GLY A 13 -45.68 6.72 -51.09
N ALA A 14 -46.45 7.47 -50.29
CA ALA A 14 -46.07 7.94 -48.95
C ALA A 14 -46.60 7.01 -47.83
N GLY A 15 -45.72 6.66 -46.88
CA GLY A 15 -45.98 6.22 -45.49
C GLY A 15 -46.39 4.75 -45.29
N PRO A 16 -45.94 4.05 -44.21
CA PRO A 16 -45.68 4.58 -42.86
C PRO A 16 -44.32 4.19 -42.20
N GLN A 17 -43.95 4.89 -41.12
CA GLN A 17 -42.88 4.56 -40.14
C GLN A 17 -43.54 4.12 -38.80
N PRO A 18 -42.81 3.61 -37.78
CA PRO A 18 -41.69 2.65 -37.75
C PRO A 18 -41.90 1.53 -36.68
N GLY A 19 -41.25 0.37 -36.80
CA GLY A 19 -41.28 -0.62 -35.71
C GLY A 19 -40.41 -1.87 -35.91
N SER A 20 -39.51 -2.10 -34.96
CA SER A 20 -38.84 -3.37 -34.56
C SER A 20 -38.03 -4.15 -35.60
N TRP A 21 -36.71 -4.18 -35.40
CA TRP A 21 -35.83 -5.26 -35.86
C TRP A 21 -35.84 -6.45 -34.87
N PRO A 22 -35.61 -7.70 -35.35
CA PRO A 22 -35.89 -8.96 -34.64
C PRO A 22 -34.80 -9.41 -33.65
N PRO A 23 -35.09 -10.36 -32.72
CA PRO A 23 -34.18 -10.75 -31.65
C PRO A 23 -33.21 -11.87 -32.08
N PRO A 24 -31.99 -11.93 -31.53
CA PRO A 24 -31.20 -13.16 -31.53
C PRO A 24 -31.41 -13.97 -30.24
N ALA A 25 -31.62 -15.27 -30.43
CA ALA A 25 -31.79 -16.28 -29.40
C ALA A 25 -30.49 -16.59 -28.64
N GLY A 26 -30.59 -16.87 -27.34
CA GLY A 26 -29.50 -17.43 -26.54
C GLY A 26 -29.58 -17.05 -25.06
N ALA A 27 -30.54 -17.63 -24.33
CA ALA A 27 -30.65 -17.48 -22.88
C ALA A 27 -29.47 -18.16 -22.17
N GLN A 28 -28.59 -17.35 -21.55
CA GLN A 28 -27.70 -17.85 -20.51
C GLN A 28 -28.48 -17.91 -19.19
N THR A 29 -28.50 -19.09 -18.58
CA THR A 29 -29.06 -19.39 -17.26
C THR A 29 -28.43 -18.51 -16.17
N PRO A 30 -29.23 -17.86 -15.29
CA PRO A 30 -28.70 -17.15 -14.13
C PRO A 30 -28.12 -18.13 -13.10
N TRP A 31 -26.94 -17.82 -12.58
CA TRP A 31 -26.37 -18.50 -11.40
C TRP A 31 -27.30 -18.33 -10.19
N PRO A 32 -27.46 -19.37 -9.34
CA PRO A 32 -28.33 -19.30 -8.16
C PRO A 32 -27.80 -18.27 -7.15
N GLN A 33 -28.68 -17.38 -6.71
CA GLN A 33 -28.41 -16.39 -5.68
C GLN A 33 -28.44 -17.07 -4.28
N PRO A 34 -27.50 -16.76 -3.36
CA PRO A 34 -27.65 -17.15 -1.96
C PRO A 34 -28.80 -16.34 -1.32
N PRO A 35 -29.57 -16.94 -0.39
CA PRO A 35 -30.88 -16.45 0.02
C PRO A 35 -30.80 -15.16 0.84
N GLY A 36 -31.57 -14.15 0.42
CA GLY A 36 -31.85 -12.95 1.18
C GLY A 36 -32.72 -13.24 2.39
N GLY A 37 -32.26 -12.85 3.57
CA GLY A 37 -33.05 -12.80 4.80
C GLY A 37 -33.74 -11.45 4.96
N SER A 38 -35.07 -11.49 4.87
CA SER A 38 -35.99 -10.39 5.15
C SER A 38 -35.98 -9.98 6.63
N TRP A 39 -35.84 -8.70 6.93
CA TRP A 39 -36.13 -8.16 8.26
C TRP A 39 -37.64 -7.92 8.40
N GLY A 40 -38.33 -8.88 9.05
CA GLY A 40 -39.71 -8.75 9.53
C GLY A 40 -39.78 -8.30 11.01
N PRO A 41 -40.96 -7.88 11.51
CA PRO A 41 -41.08 -7.01 12.68
C PRO A 41 -40.99 -7.78 14.01
N GLY A 42 -39.96 -7.50 14.80
CA GLY A 42 -39.79 -8.11 16.12
C GLY A 42 -38.43 -7.91 16.79
N ALA A 43 -37.69 -6.84 16.48
CA ALA A 43 -36.41 -6.58 17.15
C ALA A 43 -36.65 -6.08 18.60
N PRO A 44 -35.97 -6.64 19.62
CA PRO A 44 -36.08 -6.16 20.98
C PRO A 44 -35.51 -4.73 21.10
N GLN A 45 -36.30 -3.84 21.69
CA GLN A 45 -35.90 -2.48 22.07
C GLN A 45 -34.67 -2.54 23.00
N TRP A 46 -33.50 -2.11 22.51
CA TRP A 46 -32.31 -2.02 23.35
C TRP A 46 -32.42 -0.78 24.23
N ALA A 47 -32.65 -0.99 25.53
CA ALA A 47 -32.59 0.05 26.55
C ALA A 47 -31.13 0.53 26.75
N PRO A 48 -30.90 1.82 27.03
CA PRO A 48 -29.55 2.34 27.26
C PRO A 48 -28.92 1.73 28.53
N PRO A 49 -27.61 1.42 28.54
CA PRO A 49 -26.96 0.82 29.70
C PRO A 49 -26.90 1.80 30.89
N PRO A 50 -27.00 1.32 32.14
CA PRO A 50 -26.95 2.19 33.31
C PRO A 50 -25.56 2.80 33.52
N ALA A 51 -25.53 4.04 34.01
CA ALA A 51 -24.34 4.86 34.21
C ALA A 51 -23.27 4.19 35.10
N ARG A 52 -22.01 4.27 34.67
CA ARG A 52 -20.83 3.78 35.43
C ARG A 52 -20.65 4.56 36.73
N ARG A 53 -20.79 3.89 37.88
CA ARG A 53 -20.34 4.40 39.18
C ARG A 53 -18.82 4.38 39.26
N ARG A 54 -18.21 5.54 39.53
CA ARG A 54 -16.78 5.69 39.88
C ARG A 54 -16.51 4.97 41.20
N GLY A 55 -15.64 3.97 41.17
CA GLY A 55 -15.01 3.38 42.35
C GLY A 55 -13.49 3.63 42.30
N ARG A 56 -12.99 4.45 43.23
CA ARG A 56 -11.57 4.59 43.56
C ARG A 56 -11.09 3.34 44.31
N ARG A 57 -9.96 2.76 43.89
CA ARG A 57 -8.97 1.86 44.59
C ARG A 57 -8.23 1.09 43.48
N GLY A 58 -6.92 1.00 43.37
CA GLY A 58 -5.75 1.44 44.14
C GLY A 58 -4.51 1.05 43.33
N LEU A 59 -3.39 1.71 43.62
CA LEU A 59 -2.05 1.53 43.04
C LEU A 59 -1.51 0.08 43.10
N LEU A 60 -0.37 -0.10 42.40
CA LEU A 60 0.60 -1.21 42.37
C LEU A 60 0.29 -2.23 41.26
N ILE A 61 1.08 -2.35 40.19
CA ILE A 61 2.44 -2.90 40.16
C ILE A 61 3.27 -2.23 39.05
N ALA A 62 4.37 -1.62 39.47
CA ALA A 62 5.51 -1.28 38.63
C ALA A 62 6.60 -2.33 38.90
N GLY A 63 7.20 -2.92 37.86
CA GLY A 63 8.38 -3.77 38.04
C GLY A 63 8.66 -4.72 36.89
N ALA A 64 9.83 -4.52 36.28
CA ALA A 64 10.62 -5.49 35.52
C ALA A 64 10.23 -5.82 34.07
N ALA A 65 10.67 -4.97 33.11
CA ALA A 65 10.98 -5.39 31.73
C ALA A 65 11.85 -4.35 30.97
N ALA A 66 12.95 -3.86 31.57
CA ALA A 66 13.75 -2.77 30.96
C ALA A 66 15.28 -2.93 31.01
N VAL A 67 15.83 -4.15 31.13
CA VAL A 67 17.30 -4.33 31.27
C VAL A 67 17.95 -5.33 30.30
N VAL A 68 17.22 -5.96 29.37
CA VAL A 68 17.83 -6.98 28.48
C VAL A 68 18.15 -6.47 27.05
N ILE A 69 17.69 -5.28 26.66
CA ILE A 69 17.87 -4.73 25.30
C ILE A 69 18.92 -3.62 25.27
N VAL A 70 20.14 -3.87 25.76
CA VAL A 70 21.30 -2.97 25.53
C VAL A 70 22.58 -3.75 25.21
N ALA A 71 22.64 -5.07 25.44
CA ALA A 71 23.87 -5.84 25.32
C ALA A 71 24.21 -6.41 23.92
N VAL A 72 23.35 -6.24 22.91
CA VAL A 72 23.58 -6.82 21.56
C VAL A 72 24.03 -5.79 20.50
N VAL A 73 24.01 -4.49 20.80
CA VAL A 73 24.32 -3.44 19.80
C VAL A 73 25.78 -2.97 19.80
N ILE A 74 26.63 -3.41 20.74
CA ILE A 74 28.01 -2.90 20.89
C ILE A 74 29.09 -3.77 20.21
N ALA A 75 28.74 -4.88 19.56
CA ALA A 75 29.73 -5.85 19.07
C ALA A 75 30.17 -5.73 17.59
N ILE A 76 29.75 -4.72 16.81
CA ILE A 76 30.18 -4.58 15.40
C ILE A 76 30.49 -3.12 15.02
N VAL A 77 31.39 -2.45 15.73
CA VAL A 77 32.10 -1.26 15.19
C VAL A 77 33.52 -1.19 15.75
N VAL A 78 34.40 -2.12 15.39
CA VAL A 78 35.86 -1.90 15.38
C VAL A 78 36.45 -2.82 14.31
N VAL A 79 37.48 -2.34 13.59
CA VAL A 79 38.24 -2.93 12.46
C VAL A 79 37.74 -2.37 11.10
N THR A 80 38.44 -1.50 10.37
CA THR A 80 39.78 -0.91 10.41
C THR A 80 39.76 0.34 9.51
N ARG A 81 40.05 1.54 10.04
CA ARG A 81 40.55 2.67 9.24
C ARG A 81 41.94 3.00 9.75
N GLN A 82 42.96 2.42 9.10
CA GLN A 82 44.33 2.88 9.26
C GLN A 82 44.56 4.03 8.28
N SER A 83 44.82 5.20 8.85
CA SER A 83 45.39 6.34 8.16
C SER A 83 46.79 5.99 7.64
N ALA A 84 47.08 6.33 6.39
CA ALA A 84 48.44 6.55 5.93
C ALA A 84 48.47 7.89 5.20
N THR A 85 49.12 8.87 5.84
CA THR A 85 49.54 10.13 5.24
C THR A 85 51.02 9.99 4.89
N VAL A 86 51.44 10.13 3.63
CA VAL A 86 52.66 10.85 3.21
C VAL A 86 52.54 11.26 1.73
N SER A 87 52.86 12.53 1.48
CA SER A 87 52.91 13.28 0.23
C SER A 87 53.91 12.78 -0.83
N SER A 88 53.62 13.02 -2.11
CA SER A 88 54.60 13.56 -3.08
C SER A 88 53.91 13.99 -4.39
N ILE A 89 54.33 15.15 -4.90
CA ILE A 89 53.90 15.84 -6.11
C ILE A 89 54.71 15.34 -7.31
N ARG A 90 54.08 15.14 -8.50
CA ARG A 90 54.58 15.60 -9.82
C ARG A 90 53.66 15.25 -11.01
N THR A 91 53.21 16.31 -11.68
CA THR A 91 53.15 16.59 -13.13
C THR A 91 52.83 15.50 -14.16
N SER A 92 51.74 15.76 -14.89
CA SER A 92 51.52 15.70 -16.35
C SER A 92 51.92 14.45 -17.15
N GLU A 93 50.93 13.83 -17.80
CA GLU A 93 50.91 13.67 -19.27
C GLU A 93 49.56 13.12 -19.76
N VAL A 94 48.99 13.81 -20.76
CA VAL A 94 47.89 13.34 -21.59
C VAL A 94 48.42 12.23 -22.48
N LYS A 95 47.79 11.04 -22.46
CA LYS A 95 47.95 10.05 -23.51
C LYS A 95 46.65 9.34 -23.81
N THR A 96 46.06 9.72 -24.94
CA THR A 96 44.99 8.98 -25.62
C THR A 96 45.49 7.57 -25.93
N ALA A 97 44.87 6.55 -25.33
CA ALA A 97 44.97 5.18 -25.78
C ALA A 97 43.67 4.46 -25.39
N VAL A 98 42.87 4.08 -26.38
CA VAL A 98 41.84 3.05 -26.21
C VAL A 98 42.55 1.70 -26.35
N PRO A 99 42.47 0.81 -25.35
CA PRO A 99 42.37 -0.59 -25.66
C PRO A 99 41.21 -1.27 -24.93
N SER A 100 40.53 -2.11 -25.70
CA SER A 100 39.57 -3.12 -25.30
C SER A 100 40.17 -4.04 -24.21
N SER A 101 39.71 -3.91 -22.97
CA SER A 101 39.75 -4.95 -21.94
C SER A 101 38.99 -4.44 -20.71
N LEU A 102 37.74 -4.89 -20.55
CA LEU A 102 37.05 -4.79 -19.26
C LEU A 102 37.90 -5.50 -18.19
N PRO A 103 38.25 -4.84 -17.07
CA PRO A 103 38.81 -5.56 -15.95
C PRO A 103 37.75 -6.52 -15.42
N SER A 104 38.08 -7.81 -15.42
CA SER A 104 37.25 -8.90 -14.86
C SER A 104 37.18 -8.86 -13.31
N ASN A 105 37.19 -7.67 -12.74
CA ASN A 105 37.22 -7.41 -11.29
C ASN A 105 36.53 -6.09 -10.91
N ALA A 106 35.51 -5.69 -11.68
CA ALA A 106 34.55 -4.71 -11.19
C ALA A 106 33.66 -5.41 -10.14
N THR A 107 33.90 -5.12 -8.87
CA THR A 107 33.00 -5.44 -7.77
C THR A 107 31.59 -4.94 -8.12
N PRO A 108 30.52 -5.72 -7.88
CA PRO A 108 29.20 -5.44 -8.44
C PRO A 108 28.74 -4.00 -8.16
N ALA A 109 28.12 -3.36 -9.15
CA ALA A 109 27.16 -2.30 -8.88
C ALA A 109 26.19 -2.82 -7.80
N ARG A 110 25.86 -1.97 -6.82
CA ARG A 110 25.07 -2.23 -5.59
C ARG A 110 24.07 -3.39 -5.68
N PRO A 111 23.83 -4.13 -4.59
CA PRO A 111 22.94 -5.29 -4.61
C PRO A 111 21.60 -4.92 -5.26
N PHE A 112 21.27 -5.67 -6.31
CA PHE A 112 20.00 -5.58 -7.01
C PHE A 112 19.16 -6.77 -6.58
N TYR A 113 18.17 -6.52 -5.74
CA TYR A 113 17.30 -7.55 -5.21
C TYR A 113 16.24 -7.92 -6.23
N MET A 114 15.98 -9.21 -6.36
CA MET A 114 14.90 -9.76 -7.17
C MET A 114 14.56 -11.15 -6.65
N LEU A 115 13.27 -11.51 -6.66
CA LEU A 115 12.81 -12.84 -6.24
C LEU A 115 12.29 -13.63 -7.45
N ALA A 116 12.35 -14.96 -7.35
CA ALA A 116 11.69 -15.83 -8.32
C ALA A 116 10.17 -15.63 -8.26
N ASP A 117 9.62 -15.54 -7.05
CA ASP A 117 8.25 -15.13 -6.77
C ASP A 117 8.26 -14.01 -5.70
N PRO A 118 7.81 -12.78 -6.01
CA PRO A 118 7.72 -11.72 -5.01
C PRO A 118 6.76 -12.05 -3.86
N ALA A 119 5.81 -12.98 -4.04
CA ALA A 119 4.90 -13.40 -2.98
C ALA A 119 5.60 -14.15 -1.84
N ASP A 120 6.76 -14.76 -2.08
CA ASP A 120 7.53 -15.49 -1.06
C ASP A 120 8.03 -14.57 0.08
N ALA A 121 8.16 -13.26 -0.19
CA ALA A 121 8.53 -12.27 0.81
C ALA A 121 7.36 -11.73 1.64
N LEU A 122 6.10 -12.08 1.30
CA LEU A 122 4.93 -11.65 2.07
C LEU A 122 4.92 -12.30 3.46
N PRO A 123 4.36 -11.63 4.49
CA PRO A 123 4.38 -12.16 5.83
C PRO A 123 3.37 -13.30 5.97
N THR A 124 3.72 -14.29 6.77
CA THR A 124 2.81 -15.36 7.22
C THR A 124 1.83 -14.83 8.26
N ALA A 125 0.75 -15.56 8.52
CA ALA A 125 -0.21 -15.19 9.58
C ALA A 125 0.46 -15.09 10.97
N ASP A 126 1.44 -15.96 11.27
CA ASP A 126 2.18 -15.94 12.53
C ASP A 126 3.11 -14.71 12.64
N GLU A 127 3.76 -14.33 11.55
CA GLU A 127 4.54 -13.08 11.48
C GLU A 127 3.64 -11.85 11.66
N VAL A 128 2.44 -11.85 11.04
CA VAL A 128 1.45 -10.80 11.23
C VAL A 128 0.97 -10.74 12.68
N LYS A 129 0.66 -11.89 13.29
CA LYS A 129 0.27 -11.97 14.70
C LYS A 129 1.36 -11.46 15.63
N THR A 130 2.61 -11.78 15.34
CA THR A 130 3.76 -11.31 16.13
C THR A 130 3.94 -9.79 16.01
N ALA A 131 3.82 -9.23 14.80
CA ALA A 131 4.00 -7.80 14.56
C ALA A 131 2.82 -6.94 15.04
N THR A 132 1.59 -7.46 14.96
CA THR A 132 0.35 -6.71 15.26
C THR A 132 -0.24 -7.02 16.63
N LEU A 133 0.14 -8.14 17.24
CA LEU A 133 -0.52 -8.74 18.41
C LEU A 133 -1.98 -9.11 18.16
N MET A 134 -2.38 -9.30 16.89
CA MET A 134 -3.75 -9.61 16.47
C MET A 134 -3.78 -10.88 15.62
N GLU A 135 -4.82 -11.69 15.79
CA GLU A 135 -5.03 -12.89 14.98
C GLU A 135 -5.70 -12.51 13.66
N LEU A 136 -4.89 -12.08 12.69
CA LEU A 136 -5.36 -11.75 11.35
C LEU A 136 -5.02 -12.88 10.37
N THR A 137 -5.95 -13.21 9.49
CA THR A 137 -5.77 -14.24 8.47
C THR A 137 -5.66 -13.63 7.08
N PRO A 138 -4.93 -14.26 6.14
CA PRO A 138 -4.88 -13.80 4.76
C PRO A 138 -6.29 -13.72 4.16
N ASN A 139 -6.60 -12.57 3.56
CA ASN A 139 -7.84 -12.35 2.83
C ASN A 139 -7.59 -12.47 1.32
N GLY A 140 -8.06 -13.56 0.72
CA GLY A 140 -7.85 -13.85 -0.70
C GLY A 140 -6.40 -14.16 -1.06
N THR A 141 -6.12 -14.22 -2.36
CA THR A 141 -4.79 -14.51 -2.90
C THR A 141 -3.91 -13.25 -2.93
N PRO A 142 -2.57 -13.40 -2.85
CA PRO A 142 -1.65 -12.30 -3.08
C PRO A 142 -1.92 -11.56 -4.39
N ARG A 143 -1.83 -10.24 -4.34
CA ARG A 143 -1.95 -9.36 -5.50
C ARG A 143 -0.56 -9.12 -6.08
N THR A 144 -0.38 -9.46 -7.34
CA THR A 144 0.89 -9.26 -8.07
C THR A 144 0.81 -8.16 -9.13
N THR A 145 -0.30 -7.41 -9.14
CA THR A 145 -0.52 -6.24 -10.02
C THR A 145 -1.05 -5.06 -9.21
N SER A 146 -0.68 -3.85 -9.62
CA SER A 146 -1.20 -2.60 -9.06
C SER A 146 -2.66 -2.40 -9.46
N GLY A 147 -3.46 -1.90 -8.51
CA GLY A 147 -4.84 -1.48 -8.78
C GLY A 147 -4.89 -0.02 -9.24
N PRO A 148 -6.04 0.44 -9.77
CA PRO A 148 -6.24 1.85 -10.06
C PRO A 148 -6.08 2.70 -8.77
N ASP A 149 -5.76 3.98 -8.96
CA ASP A 149 -5.75 4.92 -7.84
C ASP A 149 -7.14 5.06 -7.22
N HIS A 150 -7.18 5.26 -5.90
CA HIS A 150 -8.43 5.62 -5.25
C HIS A 150 -8.80 7.06 -5.61
N PRO A 151 -10.05 7.31 -6.03
CA PRO A 151 -10.51 8.66 -6.28
C PRO A 151 -10.57 9.42 -4.96
N THR A 152 -9.90 10.57 -4.90
CA THR A 152 -9.87 11.43 -3.72
C THR A 152 -10.17 12.88 -4.07
N ASN A 153 -10.61 13.65 -3.07
CA ASN A 153 -10.71 15.10 -3.13
C ASN A 153 -9.91 15.73 -1.97
N PRO A 154 -8.84 16.49 -2.25
CA PRO A 154 -8.27 16.78 -3.57
C PRO A 154 -7.59 15.54 -4.20
N PRO A 155 -7.53 15.41 -5.55
CA PRO A 155 -6.96 14.22 -6.21
C PRO A 155 -5.50 13.92 -5.87
N ALA A 156 -4.73 14.94 -5.49
CA ALA A 156 -3.33 14.80 -5.06
C ALA A 156 -3.17 13.95 -3.79
N CYS A 157 -4.24 13.71 -3.04
CA CYS A 157 -4.26 12.90 -1.83
C CYS A 157 -4.42 11.39 -2.06
N SER A 158 -4.52 10.93 -3.32
CA SER A 158 -4.71 9.51 -3.63
C SER A 158 -3.64 8.61 -2.99
N LEU A 159 -2.40 9.06 -2.93
CA LEU A 159 -1.29 8.31 -2.33
C LEU A 159 -1.29 8.30 -0.80
N ALA A 160 -1.88 9.32 -0.16
CA ALA A 160 -2.14 9.26 1.28
C ALA A 160 -3.20 8.19 1.60
N ALA A 161 -4.16 8.00 0.69
CA ALA A 161 -5.19 6.96 0.80
C ALA A 161 -4.67 5.56 0.48
N SER A 162 -3.69 5.38 -0.41
CA SER A 162 -3.06 4.09 -0.73
C SER A 162 -1.70 4.22 -1.40
N SER A 163 -0.69 3.53 -0.87
CA SER A 163 0.70 3.52 -1.34
C SER A 163 1.01 2.39 -2.34
N THR A 164 0.00 1.71 -2.89
CA THR A 164 0.17 0.47 -3.67
C THR A 164 -0.57 0.51 -5.01
N THR A 165 -1.00 1.70 -5.42
CA THR A 165 -1.82 1.94 -6.60
C THR A 165 -0.98 2.09 -7.87
N GLN A 166 -1.64 2.24 -9.02
CA GLN A 166 -1.00 2.36 -10.33
C GLN A 166 -0.03 3.56 -10.39
N THR A 167 -0.39 4.72 -9.83
CA THR A 167 0.52 5.88 -9.79
C THR A 167 1.75 5.65 -8.91
N MET A 168 1.61 4.79 -7.90
CA MET A 168 2.72 4.48 -7.00
C MET A 168 3.61 3.38 -7.55
N TRP A 169 3.05 2.23 -7.92
CA TRP A 169 3.77 0.98 -8.23
C TRP A 169 3.64 0.51 -9.69
N GLY A 170 2.95 1.24 -10.55
CA GLY A 170 2.76 0.84 -11.96
C GLY A 170 4.05 0.74 -12.77
N GLY A 171 5.16 1.31 -12.28
CA GLY A 171 6.50 1.20 -12.88
C GLY A 171 7.42 0.16 -12.23
N ALA A 172 6.94 -0.62 -11.26
CA ALA A 172 7.71 -1.68 -10.62
C ALA A 172 7.92 -2.86 -11.58
N SER A 173 9.07 -3.52 -11.49
CA SER A 173 9.38 -4.72 -12.29
C SER A 173 8.71 -5.98 -11.75
N GLN A 174 8.57 -6.06 -10.42
CA GLN A 174 7.85 -7.10 -9.70
C GLN A 174 7.15 -6.48 -8.51
N LEU A 175 5.99 -6.99 -8.13
CA LEU A 175 5.31 -6.57 -6.91
C LEU A 175 4.48 -7.71 -6.34
N ALA A 176 4.28 -7.67 -5.02
CA ALA A 176 3.33 -8.53 -4.34
C ALA A 176 2.72 -7.81 -3.14
N GLY A 177 1.47 -8.13 -2.82
CA GLY A 177 0.81 -7.59 -1.63
C GLY A 177 -0.29 -8.51 -1.13
N GLN A 178 -0.47 -8.55 0.18
CA GLN A 178 -1.48 -9.36 0.85
C GLN A 178 -2.26 -8.52 1.85
N GLN A 179 -3.58 -8.63 1.80
CA GLN A 179 -4.45 -8.13 2.85
C GLN A 179 -4.67 -9.23 3.89
N PHE A 180 -4.74 -8.84 5.16
CA PHE A 180 -5.10 -9.69 6.28
C PHE A 180 -6.29 -9.09 7.02
N THR A 181 -7.24 -9.92 7.45
CA THR A 181 -8.48 -9.48 8.09
C THR A 181 -8.74 -10.28 9.35
N ASP A 182 -9.52 -9.72 10.26
CA ASP A 182 -9.99 -10.43 11.45
C ASP A 182 -10.99 -11.53 11.06
N PRO A 183 -10.72 -12.81 11.39
CA PRO A 183 -11.62 -13.92 11.05
C PRO A 183 -12.93 -13.91 11.87
N HIS A 184 -12.99 -13.12 12.95
CA HIS A 184 -14.15 -12.99 13.82
C HIS A 184 -15.06 -11.81 13.46
N GLY A 185 -14.79 -11.13 12.34
CA GLY A 185 -15.69 -10.11 11.78
C GLY A 185 -15.48 -8.70 12.32
N SER A 186 -14.37 -8.41 13.02
CA SER A 186 -13.95 -7.03 13.24
C SER A 186 -13.59 -6.38 11.90
N SER A 187 -13.74 -5.06 11.79
CA SER A 187 -13.24 -4.29 10.65
C SER A 187 -11.71 -4.20 10.61
N THR A 188 -10.99 -4.76 11.61
CA THR A 188 -9.53 -4.77 11.67
C THR A 188 -8.93 -5.39 10.42
N MET A 189 -8.03 -4.65 9.78
CA MET A 189 -7.27 -5.14 8.65
C MET A 189 -5.80 -4.72 8.72
N ALA A 190 -4.94 -5.62 8.28
CA ALA A 190 -3.57 -5.28 7.93
C ALA A 190 -3.38 -5.45 6.42
N TRP A 191 -2.40 -4.76 5.88
CA TRP A 191 -1.93 -4.96 4.52
C TRP A 191 -0.41 -4.87 4.54
N ALA A 192 0.26 -5.75 3.80
CA ALA A 192 1.70 -5.70 3.62
C ALA A 192 2.06 -6.06 2.18
N GLY A 193 3.13 -5.48 1.67
CA GLY A 193 3.59 -5.78 0.34
C GLY A 193 4.86 -5.06 -0.03
N LEU A 194 5.36 -5.40 -1.20
CA LEU A 194 6.64 -4.99 -1.72
C LEU A 194 6.58 -4.77 -3.23
N ALA A 195 7.49 -3.94 -3.70
CA ALA A 195 7.75 -3.70 -5.11
C ALA A 195 9.26 -3.64 -5.34
N PHE A 196 9.71 -4.30 -6.40
CA PHE A 196 11.07 -4.24 -6.91
C PHE A 196 11.12 -3.24 -8.07
N TRP A 197 12.18 -2.46 -8.10
CA TRP A 197 12.41 -1.40 -9.07
C TRP A 197 13.58 -1.76 -9.97
N SER A 198 13.60 -1.19 -11.18
CA SER A 198 14.71 -1.38 -12.13
C SER A 198 16.00 -0.68 -11.69
N THR A 199 15.91 0.31 -10.79
CA THR A 199 17.06 1.00 -10.19
C THR A 199 16.77 1.46 -8.77
N ASN A 200 17.82 1.75 -8.00
CA ASN A 200 17.70 2.30 -6.65
C ASN A 200 17.08 3.71 -6.69
N GLU A 201 17.38 4.51 -7.72
CA GLU A 201 16.81 5.85 -7.89
C GLU A 201 15.30 5.78 -8.14
N ALA A 202 14.82 4.77 -8.86
CA ALA A 202 13.38 4.57 -9.07
C ALA A 202 12.66 4.19 -7.77
N ALA A 203 13.27 3.35 -6.94
CA ALA A 203 12.76 3.01 -5.61
C ALA A 203 12.74 4.23 -4.69
N GLN A 204 13.83 5.01 -4.64
CA GLN A 204 13.89 6.23 -3.84
C GLN A 204 12.88 7.29 -4.33
N ALA A 205 12.73 7.44 -5.65
CA ALA A 205 11.75 8.36 -6.24
C ALA A 205 10.30 8.00 -5.87
N SER A 206 10.02 6.71 -5.60
CA SER A 206 8.70 6.30 -5.12
C SER A 206 8.47 6.81 -3.69
N LEU A 207 9.45 6.65 -2.79
CA LEU A 207 9.38 7.21 -1.43
C LEU A 207 9.22 8.73 -1.45
N ASP A 208 9.98 9.44 -2.27
CA ASP A 208 9.88 10.90 -2.39
C ASP A 208 8.51 11.35 -2.90
N ARG A 209 7.93 10.60 -3.86
CA ARG A 209 6.57 10.85 -4.35
C ARG A 209 5.53 10.69 -3.24
N LEU A 210 5.61 9.63 -2.46
CA LEU A 210 4.70 9.41 -1.33
C LEU A 210 4.88 10.50 -0.26
N ALA A 211 6.12 10.86 0.07
CA ALA A 211 6.42 11.90 1.04
C ALA A 211 5.86 13.26 0.62
N ALA A 212 5.99 13.62 -0.67
CA ALA A 212 5.41 14.85 -1.21
C ALA A 212 3.87 14.83 -1.15
N ALA A 213 3.24 13.72 -1.53
CA ALA A 213 1.79 13.59 -1.48
C ALA A 213 1.23 13.67 -0.05
N VAL A 214 1.86 12.98 0.90
CA VAL A 214 1.46 12.97 2.31
C VAL A 214 1.66 14.34 2.96
N ALA A 215 2.77 15.03 2.68
CA ALA A 215 3.04 16.35 3.24
C ALA A 215 2.01 17.41 2.82
N GLY A 216 1.47 17.30 1.59
CA GLY A 216 0.43 18.19 1.08
C GLY A 216 -1.00 17.80 1.48
N CYS A 217 -1.20 16.66 2.14
CA CYS A 217 -2.51 16.05 2.31
C CYS A 217 -2.97 15.98 3.78
N GLY A 218 -3.27 17.13 4.41
CA GLY A 218 -3.74 17.16 5.80
C GLY A 218 -5.15 16.60 6.01
N ALA A 219 -6.04 16.79 5.03
CA ALA A 219 -7.39 16.24 5.02
C ALA A 219 -7.83 15.93 3.59
N PHE A 220 -8.59 14.85 3.42
CA PHE A 220 -9.11 14.44 2.11
C PHE A 220 -10.41 13.66 2.24
N THR A 221 -11.16 13.61 1.15
CA THR A 221 -12.32 12.73 1.01
C THR A 221 -11.95 11.58 0.09
N LEU A 222 -12.19 10.34 0.52
CA LEU A 222 -12.17 9.17 -0.34
C LEU A 222 -13.54 9.07 -1.01
N LEU A 223 -13.58 9.13 -2.33
CA LEU A 223 -14.84 9.14 -3.07
C LEU A 223 -15.38 7.72 -3.21
N GLY A 224 -16.61 7.52 -2.73
CA GLY A 224 -17.29 6.24 -2.80
C GLY A 224 -17.76 5.94 -4.21
N VAL A 225 -17.82 4.65 -4.56
CA VAL A 225 -18.56 4.19 -5.74
C VAL A 225 -19.91 3.68 -5.27
N ALA A 226 -20.98 4.20 -5.86
CA ALA A 226 -22.35 3.85 -5.50
C ALA A 226 -22.53 2.32 -5.37
N PRO A 227 -23.14 1.83 -4.28
CA PRO A 227 -23.89 2.58 -3.26
C PRO A 227 -23.06 3.12 -2.08
N ASN A 228 -21.73 2.98 -2.11
CA ASN A 228 -20.89 3.38 -0.98
C ASN A 228 -20.80 4.91 -0.87
N PRO A 229 -20.96 5.49 0.33
CA PRO A 229 -20.83 6.92 0.54
C PRO A 229 -19.36 7.36 0.48
N ASP A 230 -19.17 8.66 0.27
CA ASP A 230 -17.89 9.31 0.49
C ASP A 230 -17.49 9.23 1.97
N THR A 231 -16.19 9.16 2.23
CA THR A 231 -15.65 9.14 3.61
C THR A 231 -14.55 10.17 3.76
N LYS A 232 -14.54 10.89 4.89
CA LYS A 232 -13.58 11.95 5.20
C LYS A 232 -12.45 11.42 6.06
N TRP A 233 -11.24 11.81 5.69
CA TRP A 233 -10.01 11.35 6.31
C TRP A 233 -9.09 12.52 6.62
N THR A 234 -8.30 12.38 7.68
CA THR A 234 -7.19 13.29 7.99
C THR A 234 -5.88 12.52 8.02
N THR A 235 -4.79 13.19 7.64
CA THR A 235 -3.44 12.63 7.73
C THR A 235 -2.68 13.30 8.86
N SER A 236 -2.05 12.51 9.72
CA SER A 236 -1.32 12.95 10.90
C SER A 236 -0.08 12.10 11.16
N ASP A 237 0.66 12.42 12.24
CA ASP A 237 1.78 11.63 12.77
C ASP A 237 2.86 11.29 11.73
N ILE A 238 3.10 12.24 10.80
CA ILE A 238 4.06 12.08 9.71
C ILE A 238 5.47 12.05 10.31
N ARG A 239 6.16 10.94 10.13
CA ARG A 239 7.55 10.71 10.51
C ARG A 239 8.33 10.41 9.24
N ARG A 240 9.24 11.30 8.87
CA ARG A 240 10.08 11.17 7.68
C ARG A 240 11.53 10.90 8.09
N GLY A 241 12.13 9.89 7.47
CA GLY A 241 13.56 9.66 7.41
C GLY A 241 14.02 9.57 5.95
N ASP A 242 15.31 9.35 5.74
CA ASP A 242 15.92 9.34 4.39
C ASP A 242 15.39 8.21 3.51
N GLN A 243 15.13 7.05 4.12
CA GLN A 243 14.70 5.82 3.45
C GLN A 243 13.30 5.38 3.87
N ARG A 244 12.63 6.12 4.76
CA ARG A 244 11.38 5.67 5.38
C ARG A 244 10.42 6.82 5.61
N ILE A 245 9.13 6.56 5.42
CA ILE A 245 8.06 7.43 5.88
C ILE A 245 6.99 6.62 6.60
N GLY A 246 6.57 7.09 7.77
CA GLY A 246 5.40 6.59 8.49
C GLY A 246 4.39 7.70 8.70
N PHE A 247 3.10 7.40 8.63
CA PHE A 247 2.02 8.37 8.84
C PHE A 247 0.73 7.66 9.24
N THR A 248 -0.23 8.40 9.78
CA THR A 248 -1.55 7.89 10.16
C THR A 248 -2.61 8.56 9.30
N THR A 249 -3.56 7.79 8.78
CA THR A 249 -4.82 8.32 8.22
C THR A 249 -5.98 7.96 9.14
N THR A 250 -6.78 8.95 9.54
CA THR A 250 -7.90 8.78 10.48
C THR A 250 -9.21 9.07 9.79
N LEU A 251 -10.15 8.13 9.85
CA LEU A 251 -11.52 8.32 9.37
C LEU A 251 -12.29 9.23 10.33
N ALA A 252 -13.05 10.18 9.79
CA ALA A 252 -13.90 11.04 10.58
C ALA A 252 -14.90 10.20 11.39
N ALA A 253 -15.08 10.54 12.67
CA ALA A 253 -15.93 9.75 13.57
C ALA A 253 -17.39 9.67 13.08
N GLU A 254 -17.88 10.73 12.43
CA GLU A 254 -19.22 10.77 11.81
C GLU A 254 -19.41 9.70 10.73
N ASP A 255 -18.34 9.37 10.00
CA ASP A 255 -18.36 8.36 8.93
C ASP A 255 -18.12 6.93 9.46
N ASN A 256 -17.90 6.77 10.77
CA ASN A 256 -17.66 5.47 11.41
C ASN A 256 -18.52 5.25 12.67
N GLY A 257 -19.76 5.74 12.68
CA GLY A 257 -20.70 5.50 13.78
C GLY A 257 -20.20 5.99 15.15
N GLY A 258 -19.35 7.03 15.17
CA GLY A 258 -18.77 7.63 16.37
C GLY A 258 -17.51 6.93 16.91
N THR A 259 -17.04 5.84 16.29
CA THR A 259 -15.84 5.13 16.74
C THR A 259 -14.61 5.61 15.95
N PRO A 260 -13.48 5.96 16.59
CA PRO A 260 -12.28 6.35 15.86
C PRO A 260 -11.72 5.14 15.10
N TRP A 261 -11.49 5.32 13.79
CA TRP A 261 -10.85 4.33 12.93
C TRP A 261 -9.58 4.93 12.33
N LYS A 262 -8.45 4.26 12.56
CA LYS A 262 -7.14 4.77 12.18
C LYS A 262 -6.39 3.73 11.39
N CYS A 263 -5.70 4.17 10.35
CA CYS A 263 -4.77 3.36 9.59
C CYS A 263 -3.37 3.95 9.77
N VAL A 264 -2.51 3.26 10.52
CA VAL A 264 -1.07 3.60 10.55
C VAL A 264 -0.43 2.95 9.33
N GLN A 265 0.42 3.70 8.66
CA GLN A 265 1.09 3.32 7.44
C GLN A 265 2.59 3.48 7.60
N ASP A 266 3.32 2.60 6.94
CA ASP A 266 4.78 2.66 6.84
C ASP A 266 5.20 2.33 5.40
N TYR A 267 6.21 3.04 4.92
CA TYR A 267 6.82 2.84 3.62
C TYR A 267 8.33 2.97 3.78
N HIS A 268 9.06 1.94 3.38
CA HIS A 268 10.51 1.84 3.53
C HIS A 268 11.14 1.45 2.20
N VAL A 269 12.29 2.04 1.86
CA VAL A 269 13.06 1.74 0.66
C VAL A 269 14.46 1.31 1.05
N GLU A 270 14.92 0.20 0.47
CA GLU A 270 16.29 -0.30 0.61
C GLU A 270 16.76 -0.74 -0.78
N ASP A 271 17.85 -0.14 -1.25
CA ASP A 271 18.35 -0.29 -2.62
C ASP A 271 17.25 -0.15 -3.68
N ASN A 272 16.96 -1.22 -4.44
CA ASN A 272 15.93 -1.25 -5.48
C ASN A 272 14.59 -1.81 -4.98
N VAL A 273 14.41 -2.00 -3.68
CA VAL A 273 13.19 -2.55 -3.08
C VAL A 273 12.45 -1.44 -2.35
N SER A 274 11.13 -1.43 -2.50
CA SER A 274 10.27 -0.67 -1.61
C SER A 274 9.23 -1.57 -0.97
N VAL A 275 9.03 -1.40 0.33
CA VAL A 275 8.07 -2.16 1.14
C VAL A 275 7.08 -1.19 1.75
N THR A 276 5.82 -1.58 1.82
CA THR A 276 4.83 -0.85 2.58
C THR A 276 3.96 -1.77 3.39
N ALA A 277 3.54 -1.26 4.54
CA ALA A 277 2.58 -1.92 5.40
C ALA A 277 1.59 -0.92 5.95
N ARG A 278 0.38 -1.40 6.21
CA ARG A 278 -0.72 -0.64 6.78
C ARG A 278 -1.41 -1.49 7.82
N MET A 279 -1.74 -0.88 8.95
CA MET A 279 -2.58 -1.48 9.98
C MET A 279 -3.75 -0.54 10.28
N CYS A 280 -4.97 -1.01 10.04
CA CYS A 280 -6.19 -0.30 10.35
C CYS A 280 -6.92 -0.94 11.52
N SER A 281 -7.10 -0.18 12.58
CA SER A 281 -7.87 -0.58 13.76
C SER A 281 -8.30 0.67 14.55
N PRO A 282 -9.05 0.54 15.65
CA PRO A 282 -9.27 1.67 16.54
C PRO A 282 -7.97 2.15 17.22
N ASN A 283 -6.99 1.25 17.40
CA ASN A 283 -5.72 1.49 18.08
C ASN A 283 -4.54 0.73 17.41
N PRO A 284 -4.11 1.10 16.20
CA PRO A 284 -3.19 0.28 15.39
C PRO A 284 -1.73 0.27 15.89
N SER A 285 -1.31 1.26 16.68
CA SER A 285 0.07 1.42 17.22
C SER A 285 1.19 1.11 16.20
N GLY A 286 2.41 0.77 16.63
CA GLY A 286 3.59 0.60 15.78
C GLY A 286 3.58 -0.60 14.81
N ALA A 287 2.44 -1.29 14.67
CA ALA A 287 2.32 -2.56 13.96
C ALA A 287 2.69 -2.49 12.47
N ALA A 288 2.37 -1.38 11.79
CA ALA A 288 2.71 -1.21 10.37
C ALA A 288 4.24 -1.21 10.16
N ALA A 289 4.99 -0.51 11.01
CA ALA A 289 6.44 -0.46 10.91
C ALA A 289 7.09 -1.83 11.16
N ALA A 290 6.60 -2.59 12.14
CA ALA A 290 7.09 -3.95 12.39
C ALA A 290 6.79 -4.89 11.21
N LEU A 291 5.60 -4.78 10.60
CA LEU A 291 5.23 -5.56 9.43
C LEU A 291 6.11 -5.24 8.20
N SER A 292 6.37 -3.96 7.94
CA SER A 292 7.26 -3.58 6.84
C SER A 292 8.69 -4.08 7.05
N ASP A 293 9.18 -4.09 8.29
CA ASP A 293 10.53 -4.57 8.60
C ASP A 293 10.65 -6.09 8.36
N VAL A 294 9.62 -6.87 8.69
CA VAL A 294 9.55 -8.31 8.35
C VAL A 294 9.64 -8.53 6.84
N VAL A 295 8.83 -7.81 6.06
CA VAL A 295 8.81 -7.97 4.60
C VAL A 295 10.13 -7.52 3.98
N MET A 296 10.71 -6.41 4.45
CA MET A 296 12.01 -5.95 3.97
C MET A 296 13.09 -7.00 4.24
N GLY A 297 13.17 -7.51 5.48
CA GLY A 297 14.16 -8.54 5.83
C GLY A 297 14.01 -9.85 5.05
N LYS A 298 12.81 -10.18 4.57
CA LYS A 298 12.61 -11.32 3.65
C LYS A 298 13.00 -10.98 2.21
N ALA A 299 12.67 -9.77 1.75
CA ALA A 299 12.95 -9.31 0.39
C ALA A 299 14.45 -9.11 0.12
N THR A 300 15.21 -8.70 1.14
CA THR A 300 16.65 -8.43 1.05
C THR A 300 17.53 -9.57 1.55
N LYS A 301 16.94 -10.74 1.83
CA LYS A 301 17.67 -11.92 2.30
C LYS A 301 18.52 -12.51 1.17
N HIS A 302 19.84 -12.52 1.38
CA HIS A 302 20.83 -13.24 0.58
C HIS A 302 21.71 -14.09 1.49
#